data_AF-A0A4Y2LTM2-F1
#
_entry.id   AF-A0A4Y2LTM2-F1
#
_cell.length_a   1.000
_cell.length_b   1.000
_cell.length_c   1.000
_cell.angle_alpha   90.00
_cell.angle_beta   90.00
_cell.angle_gamma   90.00
#
_symmetry.space_group_name_H-M   'P 1'
#
loop_
_entity.id
_entity.type
_entity.pdbx_description
1 polymer ?
#
loop_
_entity_poly.entity_id
_entity_poly.type
_entity_poly.pdbx_seq_one_letter_code
_entity_poly.pdbx_strand_id
1 'polypeptide(L)'
;MEENSAVKMPPFNFGDPQLWFIMAEATFQLAIPKPITASATKYNYCVAHLSPEAAAIVRDVITCPDKDDPYKRLKEELIKRCGESKSQEIRCLLAGEQLGDRKPTDLLRVMQRRAENHQISDTLLLELFLQQLPTNVQSILLVISPLNAAKAAEIADRIMEVTPPEVSKISSSNSCEKVNNASQSELLEEIKALRKEVASLRRSRSADRRPRNNSRKRADFRFRQRSPSHSDDVCWYHKTFNKNARKCIQPCSFSGNVEGQE
;
A
#
# COMPACT_ATOMS: atom_id res chain seq x y z
N MET A 1 12.33 -48.14 -13.02
CA MET A 1 11.59 -47.49 -11.93
C MET A 1 10.65 -46.51 -12.60
N GLU A 2 9.40 -46.92 -12.79
CA GLU A 2 8.39 -46.13 -13.49
C GLU A 2 8.06 -44.91 -12.63
N GLU A 3 8.24 -43.72 -13.20
CA GLU A 3 7.77 -42.47 -12.60
C GLU A 3 6.26 -42.58 -12.36
N ASN A 4 5.85 -42.64 -11.09
CA ASN A 4 4.48 -42.38 -10.70
C ASN A 4 4.13 -40.96 -11.18
N SER A 5 3.50 -40.86 -12.36
CA SER A 5 3.05 -39.59 -12.91
C SER A 5 1.96 -39.04 -11.98
N ALA A 6 2.39 -38.20 -11.03
CA ALA A 6 1.50 -37.55 -10.09
C ALA A 6 0.50 -36.72 -10.89
N VAL A 7 -0.80 -36.98 -10.68
CA VAL A 7 -1.87 -36.18 -11.29
C VAL A 7 -1.68 -34.73 -10.88
N LYS A 8 -1.30 -33.88 -11.84
CA LYS A 8 -1.09 -32.45 -11.61
C LYS A 8 -2.44 -31.76 -11.63
N MET A 9 -3.00 -31.52 -10.45
CA MET A 9 -4.24 -30.75 -10.33
C MET A 9 -3.99 -29.24 -10.35
N PRO A 10 -4.92 -28.46 -10.92
CA PRO A 10 -4.88 -27.00 -10.82
C PRO A 10 -5.13 -26.54 -9.37
N PRO A 11 -4.61 -25.36 -8.98
CA PRO A 11 -4.93 -24.76 -7.68
C PRO A 11 -6.43 -24.47 -7.58
N PHE A 12 -6.96 -24.59 -6.37
CA PHE A 12 -8.38 -24.33 -6.13
C PHE A 12 -8.78 -22.89 -6.48
N ASN A 13 -9.85 -22.72 -7.25
CA ASN A 13 -10.37 -21.42 -7.67
C ASN A 13 -11.68 -21.09 -6.93
N PHE A 14 -11.63 -20.11 -6.02
CA PHE A 14 -12.83 -19.60 -5.33
C PHE A 14 -13.78 -18.83 -6.24
N GLY A 15 -13.27 -18.18 -7.29
CA GLY A 15 -14.10 -17.41 -8.21
C GLY A 15 -14.96 -18.30 -9.13
N ASP A 16 -14.55 -19.54 -9.34
CA ASP A 16 -15.32 -20.51 -10.12
C ASP A 16 -15.02 -21.96 -9.69
N PRO A 17 -15.64 -22.42 -8.58
CA PRO A 17 -15.43 -23.77 -8.08
C PRO A 17 -15.91 -24.85 -9.08
N GLN A 18 -16.92 -24.54 -9.89
CA GLN A 18 -17.44 -25.43 -10.93
C GLN A 18 -16.37 -25.70 -12.00
N LEU A 19 -15.77 -24.64 -12.52
CA LEU A 19 -14.68 -24.73 -13.49
C LEU A 19 -13.51 -25.55 -12.94
N TRP A 20 -13.16 -25.36 -11.67
CA TRP A 20 -12.11 -26.14 -11.03
C TRP A 20 -12.41 -27.65 -11.03
N PHE A 21 -13.63 -28.06 -10.70
CA PHE A 21 -14.02 -29.48 -10.76
C PHE A 21 -14.00 -30.04 -12.19
N ILE A 22 -14.41 -29.24 -13.19
CA ILE A 22 -14.33 -29.66 -14.60
C ILE A 22 -12.87 -29.92 -15.01
N MET A 23 -11.97 -29.00 -14.64
CA MET A 23 -10.53 -29.17 -14.89
C MET A 23 -9.96 -30.38 -14.14
N ALA A 24 -10.32 -30.56 -12.87
CA ALA A 24 -9.92 -31.71 -12.06
C ALA A 24 -10.41 -33.04 -12.68
N GLU A 25 -11.65 -33.11 -13.15
CA GLU A 25 -12.20 -34.29 -13.81
C GLU A 25 -11.49 -34.63 -15.11
N ALA A 26 -11.07 -33.63 -15.88
CA ALA A 26 -10.23 -33.86 -17.06
C ALA A 26 -8.87 -34.46 -16.67
N THR A 27 -8.24 -34.00 -15.59
CA THR A 27 -6.98 -34.58 -15.11
C THR A 27 -7.13 -36.03 -14.64
N PHE A 28 -8.27 -36.37 -14.04
CA PHE A 28 -8.58 -37.75 -13.66
C PHE A 28 -8.72 -38.69 -14.85
N GLN A 29 -9.30 -38.19 -15.96
CA GLN A 29 -9.43 -38.96 -17.20
C GLN A 29 -8.08 -39.18 -17.89
N LEU A 30 -7.17 -38.22 -17.77
CA LEU A 30 -5.82 -38.28 -18.37
C LEU A 30 -4.78 -39.00 -17.48
N ALA A 31 -5.19 -39.53 -16.32
CA ALA A 31 -4.27 -40.22 -15.41
C ALA A 31 -3.71 -41.52 -16.03
N ILE A 32 -2.41 -41.73 -15.87
CA ILE A 32 -1.65 -42.89 -16.38
C ILE A 32 -1.20 -43.73 -15.18
N PRO A 33 -1.28 -45.08 -15.22
CA PRO A 33 -1.59 -45.95 -16.37
C PRO A 33 -3.09 -46.21 -16.61
N LYS A 34 -3.97 -45.81 -15.69
CA LYS A 34 -5.43 -45.94 -15.84
C LYS A 34 -6.14 -44.68 -15.34
N PRO A 35 -7.27 -44.29 -15.97
CA PRO A 35 -8.06 -43.16 -15.52
C PRO A 35 -8.58 -43.39 -14.10
N ILE A 36 -8.62 -42.31 -13.32
CA ILE A 36 -9.14 -42.35 -11.95
C ILE A 36 -10.67 -42.31 -12.02
N THR A 37 -11.30 -43.46 -11.83
CA THR A 37 -12.77 -43.60 -11.82
C THR A 37 -13.35 -43.70 -10.42
N ALA A 38 -12.59 -44.24 -9.46
CA ALA A 38 -13.04 -44.48 -8.10
C ALA A 38 -13.34 -43.18 -7.33
N SER A 39 -14.56 -43.08 -6.79
CA SER A 39 -15.07 -41.94 -6.00
C SER A 39 -14.13 -41.59 -4.83
N ALA A 40 -13.68 -42.60 -4.07
CA ALA A 40 -12.74 -42.42 -2.96
C ALA A 40 -11.38 -41.84 -3.41
N THR A 41 -10.85 -42.29 -4.55
CA THR A 41 -9.57 -41.78 -5.08
C THR A 41 -9.72 -40.34 -5.53
N LYS A 42 -10.80 -40.00 -6.24
CA LYS A 42 -11.09 -38.60 -6.64
C LYS A 42 -11.22 -37.68 -5.42
N TYR A 43 -11.95 -38.13 -4.40
CA TYR A 43 -12.08 -37.42 -3.13
C TYR A 43 -10.72 -37.12 -2.50
N ASN A 44 -9.85 -38.13 -2.37
CA ASN A 44 -8.52 -37.95 -1.77
C ASN A 44 -7.67 -36.93 -2.56
N TYR A 45 -7.70 -36.98 -3.89
CA TYR A 45 -6.99 -36.02 -4.73
C TYR A 45 -7.52 -34.60 -4.57
N CYS A 46 -8.85 -34.43 -4.55
CA CYS A 46 -9.46 -33.13 -4.32
C CYS A 46 -9.06 -32.57 -2.96
N VAL A 47 -9.21 -33.33 -1.88
CA VAL A 47 -8.82 -32.90 -0.52
C VAL A 47 -7.34 -32.53 -0.44
N ALA A 48 -6.46 -33.25 -1.13
CA ALA A 48 -5.03 -32.95 -1.16
C ALA A 48 -4.69 -31.61 -1.87
N HIS A 49 -5.54 -31.13 -2.78
CA HIS A 49 -5.32 -29.92 -3.56
C HIS A 49 -6.25 -28.76 -3.18
N LEU A 50 -7.07 -28.93 -2.14
CA LEU A 50 -7.84 -27.83 -1.57
C LEU A 50 -6.94 -26.84 -0.84
N SER A 51 -7.24 -25.56 -0.97
CA SER A 51 -6.63 -24.54 -0.12
C SER A 51 -7.11 -24.72 1.34
N PRO A 52 -6.31 -24.30 2.34
CA PRO A 52 -6.71 -24.37 3.74
C PRO A 52 -8.04 -23.64 4.02
N GLU A 53 -8.27 -22.52 3.32
CA GLU A 53 -9.51 -21.75 3.39
C GLU A 53 -10.71 -22.55 2.87
N ALA A 54 -10.58 -23.23 1.73
CA ALA A 54 -11.67 -24.03 1.16
C ALA A 54 -11.95 -25.26 2.03
N ALA A 55 -10.89 -25.90 2.54
CA ALA A 55 -11.01 -27.04 3.45
C ALA A 55 -11.72 -26.66 4.76
N ALA A 56 -11.50 -25.44 5.28
CA ALA A 56 -12.20 -24.95 6.45
C ALA A 56 -13.72 -24.80 6.23
N ILE A 57 -14.14 -24.37 5.04
CA ILE A 57 -15.56 -24.19 4.66
C ILE A 57 -16.32 -25.53 4.61
N VAL A 58 -15.64 -26.60 4.17
CA VAL A 58 -16.22 -27.95 4.06
C VAL A 58 -15.67 -28.94 5.11
N ARG A 59 -15.18 -28.44 6.25
CA ARG A 59 -14.54 -29.26 7.29
C ARG A 59 -15.42 -30.43 7.74
N ASP A 60 -16.72 -30.19 7.90
CA ASP A 60 -17.72 -31.21 8.25
C ASP A 60 -17.77 -32.34 7.22
N VAL A 61 -17.72 -32.00 5.92
CA VAL A 61 -17.71 -32.97 4.82
C VAL A 61 -16.41 -33.77 4.79
N ILE A 62 -15.28 -33.13 5.13
CA ILE A 62 -13.98 -33.79 5.18
C ILE A 62 -13.87 -34.74 6.39
N THR A 63 -14.38 -34.31 7.54
CA THR A 63 -14.31 -35.06 8.80
C THR A 63 -15.31 -36.22 8.83
N CYS A 64 -16.46 -36.04 8.18
CA CYS A 64 -17.51 -37.04 8.07
C CYS A 64 -17.82 -37.30 6.59
N PRO A 65 -16.95 -38.02 5.85
CA PRO A 65 -17.17 -38.33 4.45
C PRO A 65 -18.39 -39.26 4.28
N ASP A 66 -19.10 -39.07 3.17
CA ASP A 66 -20.19 -39.96 2.77
C ASP A 66 -19.66 -41.37 2.45
N LYS A 67 -20.44 -42.40 2.78
CA LYS A 67 -20.04 -43.81 2.62
C LYS A 67 -20.27 -44.32 1.20
N ASP A 68 -21.27 -43.79 0.51
CA ASP A 68 -21.62 -44.24 -0.85
C ASP A 68 -20.82 -43.46 -1.89
N ASP A 69 -20.86 -42.12 -1.86
CA ASP A 69 -20.17 -41.27 -2.83
C ASP A 69 -19.51 -40.01 -2.22
N PRO A 70 -18.33 -40.15 -1.60
CA PRO A 70 -17.65 -39.05 -0.93
C PRO A 70 -17.27 -37.91 -1.89
N TYR A 71 -16.91 -38.23 -3.15
CA TYR A 71 -16.58 -37.23 -4.15
C TYR A 71 -17.78 -36.37 -4.55
N LYS A 72 -18.94 -36.99 -4.76
CA LYS A 72 -20.16 -36.28 -5.16
C LYS A 72 -20.59 -35.31 -4.07
N ARG A 73 -20.63 -35.78 -2.82
CA ARG A 73 -20.99 -34.95 -1.67
C ARG A 73 -20.02 -33.78 -1.48
N LEU A 74 -18.71 -34.03 -1.59
CA LEU A 74 -17.69 -32.98 -1.55
C LEU A 74 -17.90 -31.96 -2.66
N LYS A 75 -18.07 -32.41 -3.91
CA LYS A 75 -18.28 -31.54 -5.07
C LYS A 75 -19.48 -30.61 -4.88
N GLU A 76 -20.64 -31.18 -4.53
CA GLU A 76 -21.87 -30.41 -4.31
C GLU A 76 -21.74 -29.38 -3.19
N GLU A 77 -21.21 -29.77 -2.02
CA GLU A 77 -21.09 -28.85 -0.89
C GLU A 77 -20.01 -27.78 -1.12
N LEU A 78 -18.91 -28.11 -1.80
CA LEU A 78 -17.85 -27.16 -2.09
C LEU A 78 -18.30 -26.12 -3.11
N ILE A 79 -19.00 -26.53 -4.17
CA ILE A 79 -19.64 -25.60 -5.11
C ILE A 79 -20.65 -24.71 -4.39
N LYS A 80 -21.49 -25.30 -3.53
CA LYS A 80 -22.57 -24.57 -2.86
C LYS A 80 -22.06 -23.55 -1.84
N ARG A 81 -20.99 -23.88 -1.10
CA ARG A 81 -20.48 -23.03 0.00
C ARG A 81 -19.35 -22.10 -0.42
N CYS A 82 -18.53 -22.50 -1.40
CA CYS A 82 -17.44 -21.67 -1.91
C CYS A 82 -17.84 -20.87 -3.16
N GLY A 83 -18.89 -21.28 -3.88
CA GLY A 83 -19.40 -20.54 -5.03
C GLY A 83 -20.15 -19.29 -4.63
N GLU A 84 -20.24 -18.31 -5.54
CA GLU A 84 -21.12 -17.16 -5.36
C GLU A 84 -22.57 -17.64 -5.23
N SER A 85 -23.30 -17.11 -4.26
CA SER A 85 -24.74 -17.38 -4.19
C SER A 85 -25.43 -16.77 -5.40
N LYS A 86 -26.50 -17.40 -5.88
CA LYS A 86 -27.37 -16.88 -6.96
C LYS A 86 -27.71 -15.40 -6.78
N SER A 87 -28.02 -14.97 -5.56
CA SER A 87 -28.33 -13.58 -5.25
C SER A 87 -27.12 -12.65 -5.30
N GLN A 88 -25.92 -13.13 -4.97
CA GLN A 88 -24.68 -12.37 -5.13
C GLN A 88 -24.32 -12.19 -6.60
N GLU A 89 -24.47 -13.22 -7.44
CA GLU A 89 -24.23 -13.12 -8.89
C GLU A 89 -25.11 -12.01 -9.52
N ILE A 90 -26.41 -12.00 -9.19
CA ILE A 90 -27.34 -10.94 -9.65
C ILE A 90 -26.92 -9.58 -9.10
N ARG A 91 -26.58 -9.48 -7.81
CA ARG A 91 -26.14 -8.21 -7.22
C ARG A 91 -24.87 -7.69 -7.88
N CYS A 92 -23.90 -8.56 -8.18
CA CYS A 92 -22.68 -8.18 -8.90
C CYS A 92 -22.98 -7.73 -10.34
N LEU A 93 -23.91 -8.41 -11.03
CA LEU A 93 -24.38 -8.00 -12.35
C LEU A 93 -25.03 -6.60 -12.34
N LEU A 94 -25.89 -6.33 -11.34
CA LEU A 94 -26.62 -5.07 -11.21
C LEU A 94 -25.77 -3.93 -10.63
N ALA A 95 -24.81 -4.25 -9.75
CA ALA A 95 -23.98 -3.25 -9.08
C ALA A 95 -23.03 -2.52 -10.04
N GLY A 96 -22.75 -3.10 -11.21
CA GLY A 96 -21.78 -2.55 -12.14
C GLY A 96 -20.36 -2.93 -11.73
N GLU A 97 -19.71 -3.87 -12.44
CA GLU A 97 -18.27 -4.06 -12.26
C GLU A 97 -17.54 -2.95 -13.03
N GLN A 98 -16.55 -2.32 -12.38
CA GLN A 98 -15.76 -1.29 -13.05
C GLN A 98 -14.95 -1.96 -14.17
N LEU A 99 -15.15 -1.51 -15.40
CA LEU A 99 -14.43 -2.00 -16.58
C LEU A 99 -12.91 -1.98 -16.36
N GLY A 100 -12.41 -0.97 -15.63
CA GLY A 100 -10.98 -0.84 -15.30
C GLY A 100 -10.11 -0.87 -16.56
N ASP A 101 -9.06 -1.68 -16.53
CA ASP A 101 -8.18 -1.94 -17.69
C ASP A 101 -8.62 -3.16 -18.53
N ARG A 102 -9.78 -3.75 -18.24
CA ARG A 102 -10.26 -4.96 -18.94
C ARG A 102 -10.90 -4.59 -20.27
N LYS A 103 -10.80 -5.48 -21.25
CA LYS A 103 -11.49 -5.33 -22.52
C LYS A 103 -13.02 -5.46 -22.30
N PRO A 104 -13.84 -4.61 -22.95
CA PRO A 104 -15.29 -4.79 -23.01
C PRO A 104 -15.75 -6.22 -23.36
N THR A 105 -15.05 -6.92 -24.26
CA THR A 105 -15.34 -8.34 -24.56
C THR A 105 -15.13 -9.28 -23.38
N ASP A 106 -14.08 -9.07 -22.59
CA ASP A 106 -13.82 -9.86 -21.38
C ASP A 106 -14.88 -9.58 -20.32
N LEU A 107 -15.28 -8.32 -20.16
CA LEU A 107 -16.38 -7.95 -19.26
C LEU A 107 -17.68 -8.65 -19.66
N LEU A 108 -18.04 -8.61 -20.94
CA LEU A 108 -19.25 -9.28 -21.42
C LEU A 108 -19.25 -10.77 -21.11
N ARG A 109 -18.11 -11.46 -21.28
CA ARG A 109 -17.99 -12.89 -20.96
C ARG A 109 -18.24 -13.18 -19.48
N VAL A 110 -17.74 -12.32 -18.58
CA VAL A 110 -18.00 -12.45 -17.14
C VAL A 110 -19.48 -12.22 -16.84
N MET A 111 -20.10 -11.22 -17.47
CA MET A 111 -21.54 -10.95 -17.30
C MET A 111 -22.39 -12.10 -17.82
N GLN A 112 -22.07 -12.66 -18.99
CA GLN A 112 -22.74 -13.82 -19.56
C GLN A 112 -22.67 -15.02 -18.63
N ARG A 113 -21.46 -15.35 -18.12
CA ARG A 113 -21.29 -16.45 -17.17
C ARG A 113 -22.17 -16.30 -15.93
N ARG A 114 -22.22 -15.09 -15.36
CA ARG A 114 -23.09 -14.81 -14.20
C ARG A 114 -24.58 -14.87 -14.57
N ALA A 115 -24.95 -14.52 -15.81
CA ALA A 115 -26.32 -14.48 -16.29
C ALA A 115 -26.91 -15.85 -16.68
N GLU A 116 -26.06 -16.82 -17.05
CA GLU A 116 -26.46 -18.16 -17.51
C GLU A 116 -27.47 -18.85 -16.56
N ASN A 117 -27.27 -18.68 -15.25
CA ASN A 117 -28.10 -19.33 -14.22
C ASN A 117 -29.44 -18.61 -13.94
N HIS A 118 -29.64 -17.40 -14.46
CA HIS A 118 -30.77 -16.51 -14.09
C HIS A 118 -31.75 -16.20 -15.22
N GLN A 119 -31.58 -16.79 -16.42
CA GLN A 119 -32.48 -16.59 -17.58
C GLN A 119 -32.68 -15.09 -17.91
N ILE A 120 -31.61 -14.31 -17.82
CA ILE A 120 -31.63 -12.89 -18.16
C ILE A 120 -31.83 -12.74 -19.67
N SER A 121 -32.71 -11.84 -20.11
CA SER A 121 -32.92 -11.59 -21.54
C SER A 121 -31.69 -10.94 -22.17
N ASP A 122 -31.40 -11.28 -23.42
CA ASP A 122 -30.28 -10.69 -24.18
C ASP A 122 -30.37 -9.15 -24.26
N THR A 123 -31.59 -8.62 -24.28
CA THR A 123 -31.86 -7.18 -24.24
C THR A 123 -31.44 -6.54 -22.92
N LEU A 124 -31.77 -7.16 -21.79
CA LEU A 124 -31.41 -6.66 -20.47
C LEU A 124 -29.91 -6.82 -20.23
N LEU A 125 -29.31 -7.92 -20.69
CA LEU A 125 -27.87 -8.11 -20.64
C LEU A 125 -27.13 -7.05 -21.45
N LEU A 126 -27.63 -6.70 -22.63
CA LEU A 126 -27.08 -5.61 -23.43
C LEU A 126 -27.18 -4.26 -22.71
N GLU A 127 -28.33 -3.93 -22.12
CA GLU A 127 -28.51 -2.68 -21.37
C GLU A 127 -27.57 -2.59 -20.17
N LEU A 128 -27.48 -3.66 -19.37
CA LEU A 128 -26.54 -3.74 -18.25
C LEU A 128 -25.09 -3.61 -18.71
N PHE A 129 -24.74 -4.25 -19.84
CA PHE A 129 -23.40 -4.14 -20.42
C PHE A 129 -23.09 -2.71 -20.84
N LEU A 130 -24.01 -2.03 -21.53
CA LEU A 130 -23.85 -0.64 -21.93
C LEU A 130 -23.64 0.28 -20.72
N GLN A 131 -24.40 0.08 -19.63
CA GLN A 131 -24.27 0.86 -18.39
C GLN A 131 -22.88 0.75 -17.75
N GLN A 132 -22.15 -0.34 -17.96
CA GLN A 132 -20.81 -0.54 -17.42
C GLN A 132 -19.69 0.05 -18.29
N LEU A 133 -20.00 0.51 -19.51
CA LEU A 133 -19.03 1.13 -20.41
C LEU A 133 -18.85 2.63 -20.13
N PRO A 134 -17.68 3.21 -20.44
CA PRO A 134 -17.49 4.66 -20.41
C PRO A 134 -18.47 5.42 -21.32
N THR A 135 -18.87 6.63 -20.92
CA THR A 135 -19.89 7.45 -21.60
C THR A 135 -19.56 7.73 -23.08
N ASN A 136 -18.27 7.89 -23.41
CA ASN A 136 -17.80 8.06 -24.78
C ASN A 136 -18.08 6.82 -25.65
N VAL A 137 -17.90 5.62 -25.10
CA VAL A 137 -18.19 4.36 -25.80
C VAL A 137 -19.70 4.18 -25.95
N GLN A 138 -20.48 4.42 -24.88
CA GLN A 138 -21.94 4.34 -24.91
C GLN A 138 -22.54 5.23 -26.00
N SER A 139 -22.07 6.48 -26.10
CA SER A 139 -22.58 7.46 -27.07
C SER A 139 -22.41 7.00 -28.52
N ILE A 140 -21.28 6.35 -28.82
CA ILE A 140 -21.00 5.81 -30.16
C ILE A 140 -21.86 4.57 -30.43
N LEU A 141 -21.97 3.66 -29.45
CA LEU A 141 -22.77 2.44 -29.60
C LEU A 141 -24.25 2.72 -29.82
N LEU A 142 -24.81 3.77 -29.19
CA LEU A 142 -26.21 4.16 -29.37
C LEU A 142 -26.54 4.49 -30.83
N VAL A 143 -25.61 5.09 -31.57
CA VAL A 143 -25.78 5.46 -32.98
C VAL A 143 -25.81 4.24 -33.91
N ILE A 144 -25.16 3.13 -33.52
CA ILE A 144 -24.98 1.93 -34.35
C ILE A 144 -26.17 0.95 -34.18
N SER A 145 -27.20 1.32 -33.42
CA SER A 145 -28.40 0.50 -33.17
C SER A 145 -29.13 0.10 -34.46
N PRO A 146 -29.62 -1.16 -34.59
CA PRO A 146 -29.70 -2.20 -33.56
C PRO A 146 -28.42 -3.03 -33.39
N LEU A 147 -28.05 -3.29 -32.13
CA LEU A 147 -26.89 -4.10 -31.74
C LEU A 147 -27.30 -5.27 -30.85
N ASN A 148 -26.53 -6.35 -30.89
CA ASN A 148 -26.56 -7.40 -29.88
C ASN A 148 -25.37 -7.21 -28.92
N ALA A 149 -25.42 -7.83 -27.74
CA ALA A 149 -24.36 -7.68 -26.73
C ALA A 149 -22.97 -8.04 -27.27
N ALA A 150 -22.87 -9.12 -28.05
CA ALA A 150 -21.61 -9.56 -28.67
C ALA A 150 -21.00 -8.52 -29.61
N LYS A 151 -21.76 -7.99 -30.58
CA LYS A 151 -21.27 -6.95 -31.49
C LYS A 151 -20.99 -5.64 -30.77
N ALA A 152 -21.80 -5.28 -29.77
CA ALA A 152 -21.56 -4.11 -28.94
C ALA A 152 -20.19 -4.20 -28.24
N ALA A 153 -19.83 -5.37 -27.71
CA ALA A 153 -18.53 -5.59 -27.09
C ALA A 153 -17.37 -5.55 -28.10
N GLU A 154 -17.50 -6.15 -29.28
CA GLU A 154 -16.47 -6.08 -30.33
C GLU A 154 -16.23 -4.64 -30.81
N ILE A 155 -17.30 -3.85 -30.96
CA ILE A 155 -17.19 -2.45 -31.35
C ILE A 155 -16.59 -1.63 -30.20
N ALA A 156 -16.99 -1.90 -28.95
CA ALA A 156 -16.44 -1.24 -27.77
C ALA A 156 -14.93 -1.47 -27.63
N ASP A 157 -14.45 -2.70 -27.86
CA ASP A 157 -13.01 -3.02 -27.88
C ASP A 157 -12.28 -2.14 -28.90
N ARG A 158 -12.81 -2.03 -30.13
CA ARG A 158 -12.20 -1.20 -31.18
C ARG A 158 -12.20 0.27 -30.82
N ILE A 159 -13.29 0.78 -30.22
CA ILE A 159 -13.37 2.18 -29.78
C ILE A 159 -12.30 2.44 -28.72
N MET A 160 -12.10 1.53 -27.76
CA MET A 160 -11.12 1.68 -26.69
C MET A 160 -9.67 1.44 -27.14
N GLU A 161 -9.44 0.73 -28.24
CA GLU A 161 -8.12 0.62 -28.85
C GLU A 161 -7.73 1.89 -29.62
N VAL A 162 -8.69 2.51 -30.31
CA VAL A 162 -8.45 3.74 -31.10
C VAL A 162 -8.50 5.01 -30.25
N THR A 163 -9.30 4.97 -29.19
CA THR A 163 -9.35 6.02 -28.17
C THR A 163 -8.46 5.54 -27.03
N PRO A 164 -7.14 5.86 -27.00
CA PRO A 164 -6.37 5.61 -25.80
C PRO A 164 -7.14 6.18 -24.61
N PRO A 165 -7.01 5.61 -23.40
CA PRO A 165 -7.54 6.29 -22.23
C PRO A 165 -7.03 7.71 -22.36
N GLU A 166 -7.92 8.70 -22.30
CA GLU A 166 -7.46 10.03 -21.98
C GLU A 166 -6.72 9.83 -20.66
N VAL A 167 -5.40 9.70 -20.77
CA VAL A 167 -4.50 10.07 -19.72
C VAL A 167 -5.06 11.43 -19.39
N SER A 168 -5.65 11.53 -18.21
CA SER A 168 -5.78 12.78 -17.53
C SER A 168 -4.36 13.32 -17.34
N LYS A 169 -3.74 13.75 -18.45
CA LYS A 169 -3.08 15.04 -18.47
C LYS A 169 -4.12 15.93 -17.82
N ILE A 170 -3.74 16.39 -16.64
CA ILE A 170 -4.35 17.51 -15.96
C ILE A 170 -4.25 18.68 -16.96
N SER A 171 -5.16 18.69 -17.92
CA SER A 171 -5.54 19.80 -18.74
C SER A 171 -6.96 20.05 -18.27
N SER A 172 -7.04 20.78 -17.18
CA SER A 172 -8.27 21.21 -16.53
C SER A 172 -9.19 21.86 -17.56
N SER A 173 -10.08 21.07 -18.16
CA SER A 173 -11.18 21.55 -18.98
C SER A 173 -12.34 21.92 -18.05
N ASN A 174 -12.13 23.01 -17.32
CA ASN A 174 -13.20 23.71 -16.62
C ASN A 174 -14.08 24.43 -17.64
N SER A 175 -15.09 23.73 -18.15
CA SER A 175 -16.18 24.33 -18.93
C SER A 175 -17.29 24.94 -18.05
N CYS A 176 -17.07 25.17 -16.74
CA CYS A 176 -17.92 26.05 -15.95
C CYS A 176 -17.22 26.91 -14.86
N GLU A 177 -15.90 27.14 -14.89
CA GLU A 177 -15.20 27.88 -13.82
C GLU A 177 -14.64 29.26 -14.23
N LYS A 178 -15.41 30.10 -14.92
CA LYS A 178 -14.98 31.50 -15.11
C LYS A 178 -15.10 32.35 -13.84
N VAL A 179 -15.76 31.86 -12.79
CA VAL A 179 -15.92 32.60 -11.52
C VAL A 179 -14.88 32.18 -10.46
N ASN A 180 -14.35 30.95 -10.49
CA ASN A 180 -13.48 30.42 -9.41
C ASN A 180 -11.97 30.67 -9.59
N ASN A 181 -11.51 31.02 -10.80
CA ASN A 181 -10.08 31.17 -11.07
C ASN A 181 -9.47 32.46 -10.46
N ALA A 182 -10.23 33.55 -10.37
CA ALA A 182 -9.77 34.78 -9.72
C ALA A 182 -9.58 34.57 -8.20
N SER A 183 -10.53 33.89 -7.57
CA SER A 183 -10.48 33.54 -6.15
C SER A 183 -9.34 32.59 -5.83
N GLN A 184 -9.03 31.63 -6.71
CA GLN A 184 -7.90 30.73 -6.52
C GLN A 184 -6.54 31.42 -6.70
N SER A 185 -6.39 32.37 -7.63
CA SER A 185 -5.13 33.12 -7.75
C SER A 185 -4.89 34.02 -6.53
N GLU A 186 -5.96 34.66 -6.03
CA GLU A 186 -5.90 35.51 -4.84
C GLU A 186 -5.58 34.69 -3.58
N LEU A 187 -6.22 33.53 -3.41
CA LEU A 187 -5.90 32.58 -2.34
C LEU A 187 -4.46 32.04 -2.43
N LEU A 188 -3.92 31.83 -3.64
CA LEU A 188 -2.54 31.39 -3.83
C LEU A 188 -1.52 32.49 -3.51
N GLU A 189 -1.84 33.74 -3.81
CA GLU A 189 -1.04 34.89 -3.38
C GLU A 189 -1.11 35.08 -1.86
N GLU A 190 -2.28 34.90 -1.26
CA GLU A 190 -2.47 35.00 0.19
C GLU A 190 -1.75 33.87 0.94
N ILE A 191 -1.76 32.64 0.41
CA ILE A 191 -0.95 31.52 0.93
C ILE A 191 0.55 31.82 0.80
N LYS A 192 1.00 32.47 -0.28
CA LYS A 192 2.40 32.90 -0.42
C LYS A 192 2.76 33.99 0.60
N ALA A 193 1.87 34.95 0.83
CA ALA A 193 2.04 36.01 1.83
C ALA A 193 2.12 35.42 3.25
N LEU A 194 1.18 34.54 3.61
CA LEU A 194 1.16 33.82 4.88
C LEU A 194 2.42 32.96 5.07
N ARG A 195 2.91 32.28 4.03
CA ARG A 195 4.18 31.54 4.09
C ARG A 195 5.37 32.46 4.36
N LYS A 196 5.39 33.66 3.79
CA LYS A 196 6.45 34.66 4.01
C LYS A 196 6.40 35.23 5.42
N GLU A 197 5.21 35.44 5.96
CA GLU A 197 4.97 35.90 7.33
C GLU A 197 5.30 34.83 8.39
N VAL A 198 4.96 33.57 8.14
CA VAL A 198 5.39 32.45 9.01
C VAL A 198 6.91 32.32 9.00
N ALA A 199 7.57 32.55 7.86
CA ALA A 199 9.03 32.55 7.77
C ALA A 199 9.68 33.75 8.47
N SER A 200 9.05 34.94 8.49
CA SER A 200 9.55 36.07 9.29
C SER A 200 9.35 35.82 10.78
N LEU A 201 8.18 35.33 11.21
CA LEU A 201 7.89 34.97 12.62
C LEU A 201 8.84 33.89 13.16
N ARG A 202 9.19 32.88 12.35
CA ARG A 202 10.20 31.87 12.71
C ARG A 202 11.59 32.49 12.89
N ARG A 203 11.95 33.50 12.08
CA ARG A 203 13.23 34.21 12.20
C ARG A 203 13.25 35.15 13.41
N SER A 204 12.16 35.84 13.70
CA SER A 204 12.01 36.68 14.90
C SER A 204 12.11 35.87 16.19
N ARG A 205 11.48 34.68 16.24
CA ARG A 205 11.60 33.75 17.38
C ARG A 205 13.00 33.15 17.55
N SER A 206 13.79 33.09 16.48
CA SER A 206 15.18 32.64 16.53
C SER A 206 16.12 33.76 17.00
N ALA A 207 15.82 35.01 16.67
CA ALA A 207 16.56 36.19 17.14
C ALA A 207 16.33 36.49 18.63
N ASP A 208 15.16 36.13 19.17
CA ASP A 208 14.84 36.25 20.60
C ASP A 208 15.51 35.16 21.47
N ARG A 209 16.11 34.13 20.86
CA ARG A 209 17.07 33.25 21.53
C ARG A 209 18.46 33.89 21.54
N ARG A 210 18.54 35.07 22.13
CA ARG A 210 19.81 35.69 22.52
C ARG A 210 20.51 34.70 23.48
N PRO A 211 21.75 34.23 23.21
CA PRO A 211 22.50 33.54 24.23
C PRO A 211 22.74 34.57 25.33
N ARG A 212 22.07 34.38 26.47
CA ARG A 212 22.24 35.22 27.64
C ARG A 212 23.68 35.03 28.09
N ASN A 213 24.52 36.00 27.73
CA ASN A 213 25.87 36.15 28.19
C ASN A 213 25.84 36.11 29.72
N ASN A 214 26.22 34.97 30.31
CA ASN A 214 26.36 34.81 31.74
C ASN A 214 27.84 34.58 32.05
N SER A 215 28.55 35.70 32.12
CA SER A 215 29.80 35.83 32.84
C SER A 215 29.58 35.40 34.30
N ARG A 216 29.95 34.17 34.66
CA ARG A 216 30.23 33.78 36.05
C ARG A 216 31.00 32.45 36.10
N LYS A 217 32.33 32.61 36.17
CA LYS A 217 33.32 31.82 36.90
C LYS A 217 32.85 30.46 37.45
N ARG A 218 33.45 29.39 36.94
CA ARG A 218 34.07 28.32 37.75
C ARG A 218 35.02 27.53 36.84
N ALA A 219 36.28 27.99 36.79
CA ALA A 219 37.38 27.16 36.33
C ALA A 219 37.64 26.14 37.44
N ASP A 220 37.17 24.92 37.21
CA ASP A 220 37.53 23.77 38.02
C ASP A 220 38.83 23.18 37.48
N PHE A 221 39.65 22.75 38.44
CA PHE A 221 41.02 22.33 38.30
C PHE A 221 41.11 21.08 37.43
N ARG A 222 42.13 21.02 36.56
CA ARG A 222 42.88 19.78 36.33
C ARG A 222 44.25 20.02 35.68
N PHE A 223 45.28 19.80 36.51
CA PHE A 223 46.60 19.26 36.21
C PHE A 223 47.50 20.02 35.20
N ARG A 224 48.55 20.71 35.66
CA ARG A 224 49.86 20.17 36.08
C ARG A 224 50.63 19.59 34.88
N GLN A 225 51.61 20.33 34.38
CA GLN A 225 53.01 19.86 34.28
C GLN A 225 53.96 20.96 33.77
N ARG A 226 55.05 21.15 34.55
CA ARG A 226 56.47 21.41 34.15
C ARG A 226 56.78 22.66 33.31
N SER A 227 57.77 23.49 33.58
CA SER A 227 58.81 23.68 34.60
C SER A 227 59.41 25.09 34.35
N PRO A 228 60.18 25.67 35.29
CA PRO A 228 60.47 27.10 35.37
C PRO A 228 61.79 27.51 34.69
N SER A 229 61.84 28.72 34.14
CA SER A 229 63.09 29.43 33.84
C SER A 229 63.20 30.64 34.78
N HIS A 230 64.22 30.60 35.62
CA HIS A 230 64.63 31.60 36.59
C HIS A 230 65.22 32.83 35.91
N SER A 231 64.69 34.03 36.19
CA SER A 231 65.47 35.27 36.09
C SER A 231 64.88 36.43 36.90
N ASP A 232 64.19 36.16 37.99
CA ASP A 232 63.80 37.23 38.93
C ASP A 232 64.17 36.78 40.33
N ASP A 233 65.20 37.42 40.89
CA ASP A 233 65.70 37.22 42.26
C ASP A 233 64.67 37.56 43.35
N VAL A 234 63.45 37.91 42.94
CA VAL A 234 62.39 38.45 43.79
C VAL A 234 61.13 37.60 43.61
N CYS A 235 60.63 37.04 44.71
CA CYS A 235 59.43 36.19 44.67
C CYS A 235 58.21 36.99 44.19
N TRP A 236 57.19 36.28 43.68
CA TRP A 236 55.98 36.90 43.17
C TRP A 236 55.33 37.90 44.15
N TYR A 237 55.37 37.62 45.46
CA TYR A 237 54.81 38.52 46.48
C TYR A 237 55.54 39.87 46.51
N HIS A 238 56.87 39.89 46.47
CA HIS A 238 57.64 41.13 46.42
C HIS A 238 57.62 41.79 45.04
N LYS A 239 57.43 41.03 43.95
CA LYS A 239 57.20 41.61 42.62
C LYS A 239 55.88 42.37 42.54
N THR A 240 54.87 41.91 43.29
CA THR A 240 53.51 42.47 43.25
C THR A 240 53.28 43.54 44.32
N PHE A 241 53.86 43.36 45.52
CA PHE A 241 53.60 44.21 46.70
C PHE A 241 54.85 44.91 47.26
N ASN A 242 56.04 44.60 46.74
CA ASN A 242 57.30 45.23 47.13
C ASN A 242 57.48 45.21 48.67
N LYS A 243 57.94 46.29 49.31
CA LYS A 243 58.14 46.39 50.78
C LYS A 243 56.88 46.14 51.63
N ASN A 244 55.69 46.15 51.03
CA ASN A 244 54.42 45.92 51.74
C ASN A 244 54.00 44.44 51.73
N ALA A 245 54.84 43.54 51.20
CA ALA A 245 54.58 42.11 51.24
C ALA A 245 54.55 41.61 52.69
N ARG A 246 53.52 40.85 53.05
CA ARG A 246 53.39 40.20 54.37
C ARG A 246 53.94 38.78 54.38
N LYS A 247 54.25 38.21 53.20
CA LYS A 247 54.75 36.84 53.02
C LYS A 247 55.87 36.83 51.98
N CYS A 248 56.93 36.08 52.28
CA CYS A 248 58.09 35.88 51.40
C CYS A 248 58.27 34.37 51.14
N ILE A 249 58.59 33.99 49.90
CA ILE A 249 58.96 32.62 49.53
C ILE A 249 60.43 32.61 49.13
N GLN A 250 61.23 31.76 49.79
CA GLN A 250 62.65 31.60 49.48
C GLN A 250 62.87 30.63 48.30
N PRO A 251 63.91 30.84 47.47
CA PRO A 251 64.95 31.86 47.57
C PRO A 251 64.48 33.22 47.03
N CYS A 252 64.50 34.26 47.87
CA CYS A 252 64.18 35.63 47.48
C CYS A 252 65.18 36.59 48.12
N SER A 253 65.78 37.46 47.30
CA SER A 253 66.79 38.43 47.73
C SER A 253 66.22 39.67 48.42
N PHE A 254 64.88 39.75 48.58
CA PHE A 254 64.21 40.93 49.13
C PHE A 254 64.13 40.87 50.67
N SER A 255 64.73 41.86 51.35
CA SER A 255 64.77 41.98 52.81
C SER A 255 63.70 42.95 53.33
N GLY A 256 62.81 42.45 54.20
CA GLY A 256 61.77 43.22 54.89
C GLY A 256 60.36 42.86 54.44
N ASN A 257 59.58 42.29 55.35
CA ASN A 257 58.13 42.14 55.24
C ASN A 257 57.45 42.97 56.33
N VAL A 258 56.21 43.40 56.07
CA VAL A 258 55.40 44.04 57.12
C VAL A 258 54.79 42.93 57.98
N GLU A 259 55.25 42.82 59.23
CA GLU A 259 54.67 41.90 60.22
C GLU A 259 53.21 42.31 60.47
N GLY A 260 52.27 41.44 60.14
CA GLY A 260 50.88 41.63 60.51
C GLY A 260 50.73 41.30 61.99
N GLN A 261 50.37 42.31 62.80
CA GLN A 261 49.92 42.10 64.18
C GLN A 261 48.71 41.15 64.17
N GLU A 262 48.84 40.08 64.95
CA GLU A 262 47.83 39.03 65.17
C GLU A 262 46.54 39.58 65.82
#